data_AF-A0A7C2AIP4-F1
#
_entry.id   AF-A0A7C2AIP4-F1
#
_cell.length_a   1.000
_cell.length_b   1.000
_cell.length_c   1.000
_cell.angle_alpha   90.00
_cell.angle_beta   90.00
_cell.angle_gamma   90.00
#
_symmetry.space_group_name_H-M   'P 1'
#
loop_
_entity.id
_entity.type
_entity.pdbx_description
1 polymer ?
#
loop_
_entity_poly.entity_id
_entity_poly.type
_entity_poly.pdbx_seq_one_letter_code
_entity_poly.pdbx_strand_id
1 'polypeptide(L)'
;MRAIRREGLLLDPQRLFEAALIEVAGELSLDEAPAESDVWLTERVRRALRRVRNRDAQWVQRAGGSETDVGPGAFLVEAFRVPESEAAEAALRFHELEQRTRRIFLALTVDGWSLARTSERFGGDARELADAVWEGMHALGLATEEERDRILDDLLRIDSQRGNRP
;
A
#
# COMPACT_ATOMS: atom_id res chain seq x y z
N MET A 1 3.82 10.08 -13.10
CA MET A 1 2.81 9.48 -12.18
C MET A 1 2.67 7.96 -12.26
N ARG A 2 2.44 7.30 -13.42
CA ARG A 2 2.31 5.82 -13.46
C ARG A 2 3.60 5.05 -13.08
N ALA A 3 4.78 5.58 -13.41
CA ALA A 3 6.08 5.01 -13.02
C ALA A 3 6.33 5.16 -11.51
N ILE A 4 6.10 6.36 -10.95
CA ILE A 4 6.17 6.65 -9.51
C ILE A 4 5.20 5.75 -8.71
N ARG A 5 3.98 5.50 -9.21
CA ARG A 5 3.06 4.50 -8.60
C ARG A 5 3.59 3.06 -8.67
N ARG A 6 4.34 2.71 -9.72
CA ARG A 6 4.96 1.38 -9.85
C ARG A 6 6.21 1.22 -8.99
N GLU A 7 6.90 2.30 -8.65
CA GLU A 7 8.18 2.24 -7.92
C GLU A 7 8.00 2.54 -6.43
N GLY A 8 7.07 3.43 -6.05
CA GLY A 8 6.79 3.80 -4.65
C GLY A 8 5.93 2.82 -3.86
N LEU A 9 5.38 1.77 -4.50
CA LEU A 9 4.71 0.64 -3.84
C LEU A 9 5.70 -0.50 -3.60
N LEU A 10 6.75 -0.20 -2.84
CA LEU A 10 7.50 -1.22 -2.11
C LEU A 10 6.52 -1.80 -1.08
N LEU A 11 6.16 -3.07 -1.27
CA LEU A 11 5.22 -3.88 -0.46
C LEU A 11 3.78 -4.08 -1.00
N ASP A 12 3.53 -4.01 -2.31
CA ASP A 12 2.43 -4.83 -2.84
C ASP A 12 2.71 -6.30 -2.42
N PRO A 13 1.86 -6.96 -1.60
CA PRO A 13 2.09 -8.34 -1.16
C PRO A 13 2.30 -9.27 -2.35
N GLN A 14 1.65 -8.98 -3.48
CA GLN A 14 1.84 -9.71 -4.72
C GLN A 14 3.25 -9.50 -5.29
N ARG A 15 3.78 -8.28 -5.34
CA ARG A 15 5.17 -8.05 -5.78
C ARG A 15 6.20 -8.62 -4.83
N LEU A 16 5.94 -8.57 -3.52
CA LEU A 16 6.81 -9.20 -2.52
C LEU A 16 6.84 -10.72 -2.72
N PHE A 17 5.68 -11.31 -2.99
CA PHE A 17 5.57 -12.74 -3.31
C PHE A 17 6.22 -13.08 -4.66
N GLU A 18 5.99 -12.29 -5.71
CA GLU A 18 6.64 -12.45 -7.02
C GLU A 18 8.16 -12.35 -6.92
N ALA A 19 8.69 -11.36 -6.19
CA ALA A 19 10.12 -11.20 -5.95
C ALA A 19 10.70 -12.38 -5.16
N ALA A 20 9.97 -12.86 -4.14
CA ALA A 20 10.36 -14.05 -3.39
C ALA A 20 10.37 -15.30 -4.27
N LEU A 21 9.38 -15.47 -5.16
CA LEU A 21 9.35 -16.58 -6.11
C LEU A 21 10.50 -16.50 -7.12
N ILE A 22 10.84 -15.31 -7.62
CA ILE A 22 12.00 -15.11 -8.49
C ILE A 22 13.30 -15.49 -7.78
N GLU A 23 13.48 -15.11 -6.51
CA GLU A 23 14.63 -15.53 -5.71
C GLU A 23 14.67 -17.05 -5.51
N VAL A 24 13.54 -17.66 -5.17
CA VAL A 24 13.46 -19.12 -5.02
C VAL A 24 13.83 -19.78 -6.34
N ALA A 25 13.28 -19.32 -7.47
CA ALA A 25 13.58 -19.85 -8.80
C ALA A 25 15.06 -19.70 -9.19
N GLY A 26 15.71 -18.59 -8.82
CA GLY A 26 17.13 -18.38 -9.06
C GLY A 26 18.05 -19.26 -8.19
N GLU A 27 17.57 -19.71 -7.03
CA GLU A 27 18.29 -20.62 -6.13
C GLU A 27 17.95 -22.10 -6.35
N LEU A 28 16.98 -22.40 -7.21
CA LEU A 28 16.66 -23.77 -7.58
C LEU A 28 17.73 -24.28 -8.56
N SER A 29 18.76 -24.91 -8.01
CA SER A 29 19.53 -25.86 -8.81
C SER A 29 18.62 -27.05 -9.11
N LEU A 30 18.45 -27.40 -10.39
CA LEU A 30 17.57 -28.51 -10.83
C LEU A 30 17.94 -29.85 -10.18
N ASP A 31 19.14 -29.97 -9.63
CA ASP A 31 19.69 -31.18 -9.02
C ASP A 31 19.41 -31.33 -7.50
N GLU A 32 18.81 -30.33 -6.84
CA GLU A 32 18.68 -30.32 -5.36
C GLU A 32 17.23 -30.40 -4.83
N ALA A 33 16.21 -30.42 -5.68
CA ALA A 33 14.83 -30.43 -5.22
C ALA A 33 14.42 -31.82 -4.70
N PRO A 34 14.17 -32.00 -3.39
CA PRO A 34 13.60 -33.25 -2.90
C PRO A 34 12.15 -33.34 -3.41
N ALA A 35 11.84 -34.44 -4.11
CA ALA A 35 10.66 -34.56 -4.95
C ALA A 35 9.28 -34.44 -4.23
N GLU A 36 9.22 -34.39 -2.89
CA GLU A 36 7.97 -34.67 -2.17
C GLU A 36 7.70 -33.85 -0.89
N SER A 37 8.37 -32.71 -0.65
CA SER A 37 8.12 -31.94 0.59
C SER A 37 7.67 -30.51 0.37
N ASP A 38 6.37 -30.27 0.56
CA ASP A 38 5.76 -28.93 0.67
C ASP A 38 6.43 -28.06 1.75
N VAL A 39 6.96 -28.70 2.79
CA VAL A 39 7.70 -28.03 3.88
C VAL A 39 8.96 -27.37 3.35
N TRP A 40 9.69 -28.03 2.45
CA TRP A 40 10.92 -27.50 1.88
C TRP A 40 10.65 -26.25 1.03
N LEU A 41 9.64 -26.28 0.16
CA LEU A 41 9.27 -25.14 -0.68
C LEU A 41 8.78 -23.97 0.18
N THR A 42 7.96 -24.27 1.20
CA THR A 42 7.47 -23.26 2.14
C THR A 42 8.61 -22.56 2.88
N GLU A 43 9.61 -23.30 3.37
CA GLU A 43 10.76 -22.71 4.06
C GLU A 43 11.66 -21.88 3.12
N ARG A 44 11.84 -22.31 1.87
CA ARG A 44 12.53 -21.53 0.82
C ARG A 44 11.82 -20.21 0.54
N VAL A 45 10.50 -20.24 0.32
CA VAL A 45 9.69 -19.02 0.09
C VAL A 45 9.76 -18.09 1.31
N ARG A 46 9.64 -18.62 2.54
CA ARG A 46 9.79 -17.83 3.77
C ARG A 46 11.17 -17.19 3.90
N ARG A 47 12.24 -17.89 3.50
CA ARG A 47 13.61 -17.34 3.51
C ARG A 47 13.75 -16.24 2.46
N ALA A 48 13.25 -16.45 1.25
CA ALA A 48 13.26 -15.45 0.17
C ALA A 48 12.49 -14.18 0.57
N LEU A 49 11.28 -14.32 1.14
CA LEU A 49 10.50 -13.20 1.66
C LEU A 49 11.27 -12.38 2.70
N ARG A 50 11.97 -13.05 3.63
CA ARG A 50 12.84 -12.37 4.61
C ARG A 50 13.99 -11.62 3.96
N ARG A 51 14.62 -12.19 2.93
CA ARG A 51 15.72 -11.54 2.21
C ARG A 51 15.26 -10.32 1.42
N VAL A 52 14.15 -10.43 0.70
CA VAL A 52 13.56 -9.29 -0.03
C VAL A 52 13.21 -8.18 0.96
N ARG A 53 12.51 -8.50 2.06
CA ARG A 53 12.23 -7.52 3.13
C ARG A 53 13.47 -6.87 3.72
N ASN A 54 14.52 -7.65 4.01
CA ASN A 54 15.77 -7.13 4.57
C ASN A 54 16.50 -6.25 3.56
N ARG A 55 16.51 -6.61 2.28
CA ARG A 55 17.09 -5.81 1.20
C ARG A 55 16.35 -4.49 1.07
N ASP A 56 15.02 -4.53 1.09
CA ASP A 56 14.17 -3.34 1.02
C ASP A 56 14.41 -2.44 2.23
N ALA A 57 14.48 -3.00 3.45
CA ALA A 57 14.81 -2.26 4.66
C ALA A 57 16.21 -1.61 4.59
N GLN A 58 17.22 -2.33 4.10
CA GLN A 58 18.56 -1.78 3.87
C GLN A 58 18.59 -0.74 2.76
N TRP A 59 17.69 -0.83 1.79
CA TRP A 59 17.53 0.16 0.74
C TRP A 59 16.93 1.44 1.31
N VAL A 60 15.89 1.35 2.15
CA VAL A 60 15.32 2.48 2.89
C VAL A 60 16.39 3.21 3.70
N GLN A 61 17.21 2.45 4.45
CA GLN A 61 18.30 3.01 5.27
C GLN A 61 19.38 3.72 4.43
N ARG A 62 19.62 3.28 3.19
CA ARG A 62 20.61 3.86 2.28
C ARG A 62 20.07 5.02 1.45
N ALA A 63 18.78 4.98 1.12
CA ALA A 63 18.10 5.98 0.29
C ALA A 63 17.90 7.32 1.02
N GLY A 64 18.05 7.38 2.35
CA GLY A 64 18.07 8.63 3.14
C GLY A 64 19.24 9.59 2.84
N GLY A 65 19.92 9.47 1.69
CA GLY A 65 21.09 10.26 1.33
C GLY A 65 21.30 10.58 -0.16
N SER A 66 20.39 10.25 -1.09
CA SER A 66 20.58 10.62 -2.51
C SER A 66 19.32 11.24 -3.14
N GLU A 67 19.46 12.45 -3.67
CA GLU A 67 18.42 13.32 -4.26
C GLU A 67 17.66 12.76 -5.49
N THR A 68 17.92 11.53 -5.93
CA THR A 68 17.30 10.98 -7.16
C THR A 68 16.70 9.59 -7.04
N ASP A 69 16.65 8.97 -5.86
CA ASP A 69 15.98 7.68 -5.67
C ASP A 69 14.64 7.89 -4.96
N VAL A 70 13.53 7.54 -5.64
CA VAL A 70 12.18 7.64 -5.10
C VAL A 70 12.03 6.56 -4.02
N GLY A 71 12.46 6.89 -2.80
CA GLY A 71 12.40 6.00 -1.64
C GLY A 71 10.99 5.48 -1.36
N PRO A 72 10.84 4.36 -0.62
CA PRO A 72 9.54 3.93 -0.14
C PRO A 72 8.89 5.06 0.66
N GLY A 73 7.68 5.43 0.25
CA GLY A 73 6.95 6.55 0.87
C GLY A 73 7.16 7.91 0.19
N ALA A 74 8.04 8.06 -0.81
CA ALA A 74 8.17 9.31 -1.56
C ALA A 74 6.84 9.75 -2.21
N PHE A 75 6.04 8.78 -2.69
CA PHE A 75 4.67 9.04 -3.11
C PHE A 75 3.80 9.62 -1.98
N LEU A 76 3.98 9.18 -0.74
CA LEU A 76 3.22 9.66 0.42
C LEU A 76 3.63 11.08 0.81
N VAL A 77 4.93 11.39 0.73
CA VAL A 77 5.44 12.76 0.91
C VAL A 77 4.85 13.69 -0.15
N GLU A 78 4.86 13.28 -1.41
CA GLU A 78 4.37 14.10 -2.52
C GLU A 78 2.84 14.26 -2.50
N ALA A 79 2.10 13.16 -2.40
CA ALA A 79 0.66 13.13 -2.55
C ALA A 79 -0.09 13.56 -1.28
N PHE A 80 0.45 13.22 -0.10
CA PHE A 80 -0.25 13.41 1.17
C PHE A 80 0.52 14.29 2.17
N ARG A 81 1.69 14.82 1.79
CA ARG A 81 2.51 15.69 2.65
C ARG A 81 2.89 15.05 3.99
N VAL A 82 3.01 13.72 4.00
CA VAL A 82 3.58 12.99 5.15
C VAL A 82 5.03 13.47 5.35
N PRO A 83 5.47 13.78 6.60
CA PRO A 83 6.85 14.13 6.87
C PRO A 83 7.81 13.05 6.34
N GLU A 84 8.91 13.45 5.69
CA GLU A 84 9.87 12.51 5.09
C GLU A 84 10.44 11.53 6.12
N SER A 85 10.69 12.00 7.35
CA SER A 85 11.14 11.18 8.48
C SER A 85 10.15 10.09 8.90
N GLU A 86 8.86 10.25 8.58
CA GLU A 86 7.78 9.34 8.94
C GLU A 86 7.29 8.52 7.74
N ALA A 87 7.68 8.89 6.51
CA ALA A 87 7.13 8.34 5.28
C ALA A 87 7.34 6.82 5.15
N ALA A 88 8.47 6.30 5.62
CA ALA A 88 8.76 4.86 5.61
C ALA A 88 7.83 4.09 6.56
N GLU A 89 7.62 4.58 7.78
CA GLU A 89 6.73 3.95 8.77
C GLU A 89 5.25 4.08 8.37
N ALA A 90 4.84 5.25 7.89
CA ALA A 90 3.53 5.48 7.31
C ALA A 90 3.26 4.54 6.13
N ALA A 91 4.25 4.33 5.25
CA ALA A 91 4.14 3.34 4.19
C ALA A 91 3.92 1.94 4.75
N LEU A 92 4.70 1.51 5.75
CA LEU A 92 4.52 0.18 6.36
C LEU A 92 3.10 -0.01 6.91
N ARG A 93 2.63 0.90 7.76
CA ARG A 93 1.28 0.85 8.34
C ARG A 93 0.19 0.85 7.27
N PHE A 94 0.34 1.71 6.25
CA PHE A 94 -0.61 1.74 5.13
C PHE A 94 -0.63 0.41 4.37
N HIS A 95 0.51 -0.26 4.19
CA HIS A 95 0.60 -1.55 3.51
C HIS A 95 0.04 -2.72 4.33
N GLU A 96 -0.05 -2.59 5.65
CA GLU A 96 -0.71 -3.57 6.53
C GLU A 96 -2.25 -3.55 6.39
N LEU A 97 -2.83 -2.47 5.84
CA LEU A 97 -4.25 -2.41 5.53
C LEU A 97 -4.65 -3.45 4.48
N GLU A 98 -5.91 -3.89 4.56
CA GLU A 98 -6.49 -4.76 3.55
C GLU A 98 -6.33 -4.16 2.14
N GLN A 99 -6.10 -5.01 1.14
CA GLN A 99 -5.90 -4.55 -0.24
C GLN A 99 -7.12 -3.76 -0.74
N ARG A 100 -8.34 -4.17 -0.34
CA ARG A 100 -9.57 -3.45 -0.68
C ARG A 100 -9.57 -2.04 -0.10
N THR A 101 -9.30 -1.88 1.19
CA THR A 101 -9.19 -0.59 1.87
C THR A 101 -8.22 0.35 1.16
N ARG A 102 -6.98 -0.10 0.90
CA ARG A 102 -5.97 0.71 0.20
C ARG A 102 -6.44 1.19 -1.17
N ARG A 103 -7.11 0.32 -1.94
CA ARG A 103 -7.60 0.64 -3.28
C ARG A 103 -8.74 1.65 -3.25
N ILE A 104 -9.65 1.52 -2.28
CA ILE A 104 -10.74 2.49 -2.06
C ILE A 104 -10.14 3.85 -1.67
N PHE A 105 -9.23 3.87 -0.69
CA PHE A 105 -8.54 5.09 -0.27
C PHE A 105 -7.91 5.81 -1.47
N LEU A 106 -7.07 5.12 -2.26
CA LEU A 106 -6.40 5.73 -3.41
C LEU A 106 -7.38 6.18 -4.51
N ALA A 107 -8.46 5.43 -4.74
CA ALA A 107 -9.48 5.81 -5.73
C ALA A 107 -10.17 7.12 -5.35
N LEU A 108 -10.52 7.29 -4.07
CA LEU A 108 -11.23 8.47 -3.58
C LEU A 108 -10.31 9.68 -3.39
N THR A 109 -9.12 9.48 -2.82
CA THR A 109 -8.24 10.60 -2.43
C THR A 109 -7.27 11.03 -3.53
N VAL A 110 -6.82 10.10 -4.38
CA VAL A 110 -5.80 10.37 -5.40
C VAL A 110 -6.37 10.39 -6.81
N ASP A 111 -7.20 9.40 -7.14
CA ASP A 111 -7.85 9.35 -8.46
C ASP A 111 -9.10 10.24 -8.53
N GLY A 112 -9.58 10.75 -7.39
CA GLY A 112 -10.71 11.67 -7.31
C GLY A 112 -12.04 11.06 -7.74
N TRP A 113 -12.23 9.74 -7.60
CA TRP A 113 -13.48 9.08 -7.93
C TRP A 113 -14.61 9.53 -7.00
N SER A 114 -15.86 9.44 -7.46
CA SER A 114 -17.04 9.61 -6.60
C SER A 114 -17.27 8.37 -5.73
N LEU A 115 -18.06 8.51 -4.66
CA LEU A 115 -18.48 7.37 -3.85
C LEU A 115 -19.30 6.39 -4.69
N ALA A 116 -20.19 6.89 -5.55
CA ALA A 116 -21.00 6.06 -6.45
C ALA A 116 -20.13 5.15 -7.35
N ARG A 117 -19.16 5.74 -8.08
CA ARG A 117 -18.25 4.97 -8.95
C ARG A 117 -17.39 3.98 -8.15
N THR A 118 -16.96 4.37 -6.97
CA THR A 118 -16.13 3.53 -6.10
C THR A 118 -16.95 2.35 -5.56
N SER A 119 -18.20 2.58 -5.16
CA SER A 119 -19.15 1.55 -4.75
C SER A 119 -19.43 0.55 -5.87
N GLU A 120 -19.69 1.04 -7.10
CA GLU A 120 -19.86 0.16 -8.27
C GLU A 120 -18.64 -0.75 -8.51
N ARG A 121 -17.42 -0.24 -8.29
CA ARG A 121 -16.18 -0.97 -8.59
C ARG A 121 -15.75 -1.94 -7.48
N PHE A 122 -15.93 -1.56 -6.23
CA PHE A 122 -15.36 -2.24 -5.06
C PHE A 122 -16.42 -2.77 -4.08
N GLY A 123 -17.70 -2.52 -4.34
CA GLY A 123 -18.82 -2.81 -3.46
C GLY A 123 -18.81 -1.94 -2.20
N GLY A 124 -19.87 -2.07 -1.41
CA GLY A 124 -20.02 -1.39 -0.12
C GLY A 124 -20.81 -0.10 -0.20
N ASP A 125 -21.37 0.30 0.93
CA ASP A 125 -22.12 1.54 1.05
C ASP A 125 -21.19 2.75 1.25
N ALA A 126 -21.76 3.95 1.21
CA ALA A 126 -21.00 5.18 1.33
C ALA A 126 -20.22 5.29 2.66
N ARG A 127 -20.74 4.70 3.75
CA ARG A 127 -20.10 4.73 5.06
C ARG A 127 -18.91 3.78 5.11
N GLU A 128 -19.05 2.56 4.59
CA GLU A 128 -17.94 1.61 4.45
C GLU A 128 -16.79 2.20 3.61
N LEU A 129 -17.12 2.90 2.51
CA LEU A 129 -16.11 3.54 1.67
C LEU A 129 -15.43 4.71 2.38
N ALA A 130 -16.19 5.50 3.16
CA ALA A 130 -15.64 6.59 3.96
C ALA A 130 -14.74 6.06 5.09
N ASP A 131 -15.12 4.94 5.73
CA ASP A 131 -14.29 4.26 6.73
C ASP A 131 -12.95 3.82 6.14
N ALA A 132 -12.93 3.28 4.92
CA ALA A 132 -11.68 2.96 4.24
C ALA A 132 -10.80 4.20 3.97
N VAL A 133 -11.41 5.38 3.79
CA VAL A 133 -10.64 6.62 3.69
C VAL A 133 -10.01 6.98 5.02
N TRP A 134 -10.78 6.92 6.10
CA TRP A 134 -10.29 7.19 7.45
C TRP A 134 -9.17 6.21 7.84
N GLU A 135 -9.33 4.91 7.62
CA GLU A 135 -8.27 3.90 7.90
C GLU A 135 -6.98 4.23 7.16
N GLY A 136 -7.08 4.64 5.89
CA GLY A 136 -5.95 5.09 5.10
C GLY A 136 -5.28 6.34 5.70
N MET A 137 -6.06 7.36 6.08
CA MET A 137 -5.52 8.57 6.71
C MET A 137 -4.85 8.27 8.06
N HIS A 138 -5.49 7.45 8.89
CA HIS A 138 -4.97 7.04 10.20
C HIS A 138 -3.66 6.25 10.06
N ALA A 139 -3.59 5.31 9.13
CA ALA A 139 -2.36 4.55 8.86
C ALA A 139 -1.20 5.45 8.39
N LEU A 140 -1.53 6.55 7.70
CA LEU A 140 -0.55 7.55 7.27
C LEU A 140 -0.19 8.56 8.35
N GLY A 141 -0.82 8.52 9.53
CA GLY A 141 -0.62 9.51 10.60
C GLY A 141 -1.26 10.87 10.32
N LEU A 142 -2.22 10.93 9.39
CA LEU A 142 -2.89 12.16 8.94
C LEU A 142 -4.21 12.43 9.65
N ALA A 143 -4.71 11.44 10.38
CA ALA A 143 -5.94 11.53 11.15
C ALA A 143 -5.78 10.79 12.47
N THR A 144 -6.42 11.29 13.52
CA THR A 144 -6.54 10.58 14.79
C THR A 144 -7.89 9.87 14.92
N GLU A 145 -8.06 9.05 15.96
CA GLU A 145 -9.33 8.37 16.25
C GLU A 145 -10.44 9.38 16.54
N GLU A 146 -10.11 10.47 17.25
CA GLU A 146 -11.05 11.54 17.59
C GLU A 146 -11.58 12.29 16.35
N GLU A 147 -10.86 12.23 15.24
CA GLU A 147 -11.23 12.90 13.99
C GLU A 147 -12.09 12.04 13.06
N ARG A 148 -12.31 10.75 13.41
CA ARG A 148 -12.98 9.77 12.57
C ARG A 148 -14.36 10.24 12.11
N ASP A 149 -15.27 10.48 13.04
CA ASP A 149 -16.66 10.81 12.71
C ASP A 149 -16.77 12.08 11.85
N ARG A 150 -15.93 13.09 12.15
CA ARG A 150 -15.87 14.32 11.37
C ARG A 150 -15.43 14.05 9.92
N ILE A 151 -14.41 13.23 9.72
CA ILE A 151 -13.91 12.88 8.37
C ILE A 151 -14.98 12.12 7.57
N LEU A 152 -15.66 11.18 8.22
CA LEU A 152 -16.75 10.43 7.59
C LEU A 152 -17.88 11.37 7.15
N ASP A 153 -18.34 12.23 8.05
CA ASP A 153 -19.42 13.18 7.77
C ASP A 153 -19.05 14.16 6.65
N ASP A 154 -17.81 14.66 6.63
CA ASP A 154 -17.34 15.56 5.58
C ASP A 154 -17.28 14.87 4.21
N LEU A 155 -16.80 13.64 4.13
CA LEU A 155 -16.79 12.86 2.88
C LEU A 155 -18.19 12.65 2.32
N LEU A 156 -19.13 12.25 3.17
CA LEU A 156 -20.52 12.02 2.77
C LEU A 156 -21.20 13.31 2.32
N ARG A 157 -20.91 14.43 3.00
CA ARG A 157 -21.40 15.76 2.63
C ARG A 157 -20.85 16.21 1.28
N ILE A 158 -19.54 16.04 1.04
CA ILE A 158 -18.89 16.43 -0.22
C ILE A 158 -19.48 15.65 -1.40
N ASP A 159 -19.69 14.34 -1.25
CA ASP A 159 -20.26 13.52 -2.32
C ASP A 159 -21.71 13.91 -2.63
N SER A 160 -22.52 14.18 -1.60
CA SER A 160 -23.89 14.67 -1.74
C SER A 160 -23.95 15.99 -2.52
N GLN A 161 -22.97 16.88 -2.33
CA GLN A 161 -22.86 18.13 -3.09
C GLN A 161 -22.42 17.93 -4.55
N ARG A 162 -21.61 16.90 -4.81
CA ARG A 162 -21.15 16.55 -6.18
C ARG A 162 -22.24 15.90 -7.01
N GLY A 163 -23.11 15.09 -6.40
CA GLY A 163 -24.25 14.46 -7.08
C GLY A 163 -25.31 15.43 -7.59
N ASN A 164 -25.33 16.68 -7.08
CA ASN A 164 -26.27 17.73 -7.47
C ASN A 164 -25.76 18.69 -8.55
N ARG A 165 -24.61 18.41 -9.17
CA ARG A 165 -24.15 19.20 -10.33
C ARG A 165 -24.74 18.61 -11.62
N PRO A 166 -25.60 19.35 -12.34
CA PRO A 166 -26.20 18.90 -13.60
C PRO A 166 -25.17 18.75 -14.72
#